data_AF-A0A2D4QGD8-F1
#
_entry.id   AF-A0A2D4QGD8-F1
#
_cell.length_a   1.000
_cell.length_b   1.000
_cell.length_c   1.000
_cell.angle_alpha   90.00
_cell.angle_beta   90.00
_cell.angle_gamma   90.00
#
_symmetry.space_group_name_H-M   'P 1'
#
loop_
_entity.id
_entity.type
_entity.pdbx_description
1 polymer ?
#
loop_
_entity_poly.entity_id
_entity_poly.type
_entity_poly.pdbx_seq_one_letter_code
_entity_poly.pdbx_strand_id
1 'polypeptide(L)'
;MLAKRTIPLFIAALIGFLLIATYFIPKTEQWGASAMEMFIILAAAAMVLGAGNLIMLNLAKISNRRPGWAYGAITLLAFFITLLIGVFKVGALPTATSPDNPWTAPLVSQEGVPFWWIYSYVYKPLTATMFAMLAFYIASAAFRAFRAKNIEASLLLGTAFIVLLGQIYAGEWLTGFLPDLTSYVASFPEASQSFVQAIGIQVQNGTPVAAMVWEGATFAQMTAEQQAMATEVNNHLTGWWYQLVNGLRLENLTQTILDVPQKAGNRAIMIGIALGIVSTSLKVLLGIDRSYLGSED
;
A
#
# COMPACT_ATOMS: atom_id res chain seq x y z
N MET A 1 16.67 28.65 -26.70
CA MET A 1 16.92 27.81 -25.50
C MET A 1 15.66 27.50 -24.71
N LEU A 2 14.74 28.47 -24.51
CA LEU A 2 13.46 28.26 -23.80
C LEU A 2 12.62 27.09 -24.36
N ALA A 3 12.36 27.03 -25.67
CA ALA A 3 11.54 25.98 -26.28
C ALA A 3 12.04 24.54 -26.01
N LYS A 4 13.37 24.32 -25.90
CA LYS A 4 13.94 22.99 -25.64
C LYS A 4 13.66 22.48 -24.23
N ARG A 5 13.37 23.36 -23.26
CA ARG A 5 13.08 23.01 -21.86
C ARG A 5 11.60 23.13 -21.54
N THR A 6 10.92 24.13 -22.10
CA THR A 6 9.50 24.42 -21.87
C THR A 6 8.60 23.35 -22.49
N ILE A 7 8.91 22.84 -23.69
CA ILE A 7 8.06 21.84 -24.35
C ILE A 7 7.97 20.52 -23.55
N PRO A 8 9.09 19.89 -23.12
CA PRO A 8 9.02 18.67 -22.31
C PRO A 8 8.29 18.87 -20.98
N LEU A 9 8.51 20.00 -20.31
CA LEU A 9 7.83 20.32 -19.04
C LEU A 9 6.33 20.54 -19.22
N PHE A 10 5.93 21.14 -20.33
CA PHE A 10 4.51 21.36 -20.64
C PHE A 10 3.81 20.03 -20.90
N ILE A 11 4.45 19.14 -21.67
CA ILE A 11 3.96 17.79 -21.92
C ILE A 11 3.84 17.01 -20.60
N ALA A 12 4.86 17.07 -19.73
CA ALA A 12 4.82 16.42 -18.42
C ALA A 12 3.71 16.95 -17.52
N ALA A 13 3.51 18.27 -17.47
CA ALA A 13 2.44 18.90 -16.71
C ALA A 13 1.05 18.50 -17.23
N LEU A 14 0.87 18.45 -18.55
CA LEU A 14 -0.38 18.08 -19.20
C LEU A 14 -0.71 16.59 -18.96
N ILE A 15 0.28 15.70 -19.05
CA ILE A 15 0.13 14.29 -18.71
C ILE A 15 -0.21 14.12 -17.22
N GLY A 16 0.45 14.87 -16.33
CA GLY A 16 0.13 14.86 -14.90
C GLY A 16 -1.32 15.27 -14.63
N PHE A 17 -1.81 16.31 -15.31
CA PHE A 17 -3.20 16.74 -15.18
C PHE A 17 -4.19 15.69 -15.73
N LEU A 18 -3.86 15.07 -16.87
CA LEU A 18 -4.64 14.00 -17.45
C LEU A 18 -4.76 12.82 -16.49
N LEU A 19 -3.66 12.38 -15.87
CA LEU A 19 -3.66 11.29 -14.90
C LEU A 19 -4.55 11.58 -13.69
N ILE A 20 -4.52 12.81 -13.16
CA ILE A 20 -5.42 13.21 -12.08
C ILE A 20 -6.87 13.11 -12.54
N ALA A 21 -7.19 13.60 -13.74
CA ALA A 21 -8.55 13.54 -14.27
C ALA A 21 -9.06 12.10 -14.47
N THR A 22 -8.18 11.16 -14.85
CA THR A 22 -8.55 9.73 -14.99
C THR A 22 -8.97 9.07 -13.68
N TYR A 23 -8.46 9.55 -12.55
CA TYR A 23 -8.84 9.02 -11.24
C TYR A 23 -10.26 9.43 -10.82
N PHE A 24 -10.78 10.55 -11.33
CA PHE A 24 -12.09 11.08 -10.94
C PHE A 24 -13.21 10.86 -11.97
N ILE A 25 -12.86 10.57 -13.24
CA ILE A 25 -13.82 10.42 -14.33
C ILE A 25 -13.83 8.95 -14.80
N PRO A 26 -14.89 8.16 -14.49
CA PRO A 26 -14.94 6.74 -14.84
C PRO A 26 -14.78 6.45 -16.34
N LYS A 27 -15.21 7.38 -17.22
CA LYS A 27 -15.09 7.22 -18.67
C LYS A 27 -13.66 7.31 -19.20
N THR A 28 -12.71 7.86 -18.44
CA THR A 28 -11.32 8.04 -18.87
C THR A 28 -10.35 7.06 -18.20
N GLU A 29 -10.86 6.07 -17.45
CA GLU A 29 -10.06 5.06 -16.76
C GLU A 29 -9.09 4.33 -17.72
N GLN A 30 -9.53 4.03 -18.95
CA GLN A 30 -8.70 3.40 -19.98
C GLN A 30 -7.48 4.25 -20.36
N TRP A 31 -7.58 5.58 -20.32
CA TRP A 31 -6.43 6.45 -20.62
C TRP A 31 -5.38 6.38 -19.52
N GLY A 32 -5.82 6.20 -18.27
CA GLY A 32 -4.94 5.94 -17.14
C GLY A 32 -4.19 4.62 -17.29
N ALA A 33 -4.88 3.57 -17.75
CA ALA A 33 -4.25 2.28 -18.05
C ALA A 33 -3.16 2.39 -19.14
N SER A 34 -3.46 3.03 -20.28
CA SER A 34 -2.46 3.23 -21.35
C SER A 34 -1.29 4.11 -20.90
N ALA A 35 -1.54 5.13 -20.08
CA ALA A 35 -0.47 5.96 -19.51
C ALA A 35 0.41 5.16 -18.54
N MET A 36 -0.18 4.23 -17.78
CA MET A 36 0.56 3.33 -16.88
C MET A 36 1.46 2.37 -17.66
N GLU A 37 0.98 1.82 -18.79
CA GLU A 37 1.82 1.01 -19.69
C GLU A 37 3.03 1.81 -20.20
N MET A 38 2.81 3.04 -20.66
CA MET A 38 3.90 3.90 -21.11
C MET A 38 4.86 4.25 -19.96
N PHE A 39 4.33 4.46 -18.75
CA PHE A 39 5.13 4.67 -17.55
C PHE A 39 6.01 3.46 -17.22
N ILE A 40 5.52 2.23 -17.37
CA ILE A 40 6.30 1.00 -17.13
C ILE A 40 7.51 0.94 -18.07
N ILE A 41 7.34 1.28 -19.35
CA ILE A 41 8.44 1.33 -20.32
C ILE A 41 9.50 2.37 -19.89
N LEU A 42 9.05 3.57 -19.51
CA LEU A 42 9.94 4.63 -19.02
C LEU A 42 10.63 4.25 -17.71
N ALA A 43 9.92 3.60 -16.79
CA ALA A 43 10.45 3.13 -15.53
C ALA A 43 11.53 2.06 -15.74
N ALA A 44 11.35 1.15 -16.69
CA ALA A 44 12.36 0.17 -17.07
C ALA A 44 13.65 0.86 -17.57
N ALA A 45 13.53 1.85 -18.45
CA ALA A 45 14.69 2.63 -18.92
C ALA A 45 15.35 3.43 -17.77
N ALA A 46 14.54 4.02 -16.88
CA ALA A 46 15.03 4.75 -15.72
C ALA A 46 15.76 3.86 -14.71
N MET A 47 15.31 2.61 -14.52
CA MET A 47 16.01 1.63 -13.68
C MET A 47 17.43 1.34 -14.21
N VAL A 48 17.60 1.24 -15.52
CA VAL A 48 18.93 1.03 -16.13
C VAL A 48 19.82 2.25 -15.89
N LEU A 49 19.30 3.46 -16.10
CA LEU A 49 20.05 4.71 -15.82
C LEU A 49 20.39 4.83 -14.33
N GLY A 50 19.46 4.48 -13.44
CA GLY A 50 19.66 4.48 -11.99
C GLY A 50 20.75 3.50 -11.56
N ALA A 51 20.74 2.29 -12.10
CA ALA A 51 21.80 1.30 -11.88
C ALA A 51 23.16 1.80 -12.40
N GLY A 52 23.20 2.37 -13.61
CA GLY A 52 24.41 2.96 -14.18
C GLY A 52 24.98 4.08 -13.31
N ASN A 53 24.14 4.98 -12.81
CA ASN A 53 24.55 6.05 -11.91
C ASN A 53 25.11 5.50 -10.58
N LEU A 54 24.45 4.51 -9.99
CA LEU A 54 24.94 3.85 -8.77
C LEU A 54 26.31 3.23 -8.99
N ILE A 55 26.51 2.54 -10.12
CA ILE A 55 27.79 1.93 -10.48
C ILE A 55 28.87 3.00 -10.65
N MET A 56 28.60 4.02 -11.47
CA MET A 56 29.55 5.08 -11.78
C MET A 56 29.98 5.85 -10.53
N LEU A 57 29.03 6.24 -9.66
CA LEU A 57 29.33 7.00 -8.43
C LEU A 57 30.17 6.18 -7.45
N ASN A 58 29.84 4.91 -7.24
CA ASN A 58 30.58 4.06 -6.31
C ASN A 58 31.95 3.68 -6.87
N LEU A 59 32.07 3.37 -8.17
CA LEU A 59 33.36 3.12 -8.82
C LEU A 59 34.27 4.36 -8.76
N ALA A 60 33.75 5.55 -9.04
CA ALA A 60 34.51 6.79 -8.93
C ALA A 60 34.98 7.04 -7.48
N LYS A 61 34.13 6.74 -6.48
CA LYS A 61 34.50 6.84 -5.06
C LYS A 61 35.64 5.88 -4.68
N ILE A 62 35.61 4.65 -5.21
CA ILE A 62 36.63 3.61 -4.99
C ILE A 62 37.93 3.99 -5.70
N SER A 63 37.87 4.35 -6.98
CA SER A 63 39.02 4.75 -7.79
C SER A 63 39.75 5.95 -7.17
N ASN A 64 38.99 6.95 -6.71
CA ASN A 64 39.54 8.16 -6.09
C ASN A 64 39.86 7.99 -4.60
N ARG A 65 39.69 6.78 -4.02
CA ARG A 65 39.90 6.45 -2.60
C ARG A 65 39.33 7.49 -1.61
N ARG A 66 38.15 8.05 -1.93
CA ARG A 66 37.50 9.05 -1.06
C ARG A 66 37.12 8.42 0.29
N PRO A 67 37.01 9.21 1.38
CA PRO A 67 36.59 8.70 2.67
C PRO A 67 35.31 7.83 2.58
N GLY A 68 35.36 6.63 3.15
CA GLY A 68 34.28 5.65 3.05
C GLY A 68 34.21 4.92 1.69
N TRP A 69 35.32 4.76 0.98
CA TRP A 69 35.40 3.98 -0.26
C TRP A 69 35.03 2.50 -0.05
N ALA A 70 35.36 1.93 1.11
CA ALA A 70 35.06 0.53 1.44
C ALA A 70 33.54 0.25 1.40
N TYR A 71 32.72 1.17 1.90
CA TYR A 71 31.26 1.07 1.81
C TYR A 71 30.77 1.07 0.36
N GLY A 72 31.41 1.85 -0.52
CA GLY A 72 31.08 1.85 -1.94
C GLY A 72 31.38 0.50 -2.60
N ALA A 73 32.48 -0.15 -2.22
CA ALA A 73 32.83 -1.49 -2.71
C ALA A 73 31.82 -2.55 -2.24
N ILE A 74 31.43 -2.50 -0.96
CA ILE A 74 30.41 -3.40 -0.40
C ILE A 74 29.06 -3.21 -1.12
N THR A 75 28.65 -1.97 -1.38
CA THR A 75 27.40 -1.68 -2.12
C THR A 75 27.43 -2.25 -3.54
N LEU A 76 28.54 -2.09 -4.27
CA LEU A 76 28.67 -2.67 -5.61
C LEU A 76 28.63 -4.19 -5.57
N LEU A 77 29.33 -4.81 -4.62
CA LEU A 77 29.33 -6.26 -4.46
C LEU A 77 27.90 -6.77 -4.18
N ALA A 78 27.21 -6.16 -3.22
CA ALA A 78 25.83 -6.52 -2.88
C ALA A 78 24.87 -6.31 -4.06
N PHE A 79 25.04 -5.22 -4.82
CA PHE A 79 24.27 -4.94 -6.03
C PHE A 79 24.46 -6.06 -7.07
N PHE A 80 25.70 -6.42 -7.42
CA PHE A 80 25.95 -7.47 -8.41
C PHE A 80 25.50 -8.85 -7.93
N ILE A 81 25.74 -9.21 -6.67
CA ILE A 81 25.26 -10.49 -6.11
C ILE A 81 23.73 -10.58 -6.23
N THR A 82 23.01 -9.54 -5.80
CA THR A 82 21.54 -9.53 -5.84
C THR A 82 21.02 -9.54 -7.27
N LEU A 83 21.66 -8.78 -8.17
CA LEU A 83 21.31 -8.74 -9.59
C LEU A 83 21.49 -10.11 -10.25
N LEU A 84 22.63 -10.77 -10.02
CA LEU A 84 22.91 -12.10 -10.57
C LEU A 84 21.91 -13.13 -10.05
N ILE A 85 21.65 -13.14 -8.74
CA ILE A 85 20.66 -14.05 -8.13
C ILE A 85 19.26 -13.84 -8.72
N GLY A 86 18.85 -12.59 -8.91
CA GLY A 86 17.54 -12.25 -9.46
C GLY A 86 17.40 -12.57 -10.96
N VAL A 87 18.37 -12.15 -11.77
CA VAL A 87 18.37 -12.33 -13.24
C VAL A 87 18.49 -13.80 -13.63
N PHE A 88 19.38 -14.54 -12.97
CA PHE A 88 19.56 -15.97 -13.23
C PHE A 88 18.61 -16.86 -12.44
N LYS A 89 17.68 -16.27 -11.67
CA LYS A 89 16.70 -16.98 -10.83
C LYS A 89 17.32 -18.15 -10.05
N VAL A 90 18.47 -17.90 -9.42
CA VAL A 90 19.28 -18.94 -8.78
C VAL A 90 18.47 -19.63 -7.68
N GLY A 91 18.29 -20.94 -7.78
CA GLY A 91 17.58 -21.75 -6.81
C GLY A 91 16.05 -21.71 -6.91
N ALA A 92 15.48 -21.24 -8.03
CA ALA A 92 14.03 -21.26 -8.24
C ALA A 92 13.49 -22.71 -8.26
N LEU A 93 12.41 -22.93 -7.51
CA LEU A 93 11.72 -24.21 -7.41
C LEU A 93 10.39 -24.17 -8.20
N PRO A 94 9.93 -25.31 -8.76
CA PRO A 94 8.59 -25.41 -9.32
C PRO A 94 7.53 -25.04 -8.27
N THR A 95 6.56 -24.20 -8.64
CA THR A 95 5.46 -23.78 -7.77
C THR A 95 4.13 -24.24 -8.36
N ALA A 96 3.05 -24.32 -7.58
CA ALA A 96 1.72 -24.67 -8.09
C ALA A 96 1.24 -23.77 -9.26
N THR A 97 1.72 -22.52 -9.32
CA THR A 97 1.45 -21.56 -10.41
C THR A 97 2.38 -21.70 -11.61
N SER A 98 3.46 -22.48 -11.50
CA SER A 98 4.42 -22.76 -12.58
C SER A 98 5.06 -24.14 -12.36
N PRO A 99 4.32 -25.24 -12.63
CA PRO A 99 4.79 -26.60 -12.39
C PRO A 99 5.90 -27.02 -13.36
N ASP A 100 5.80 -26.56 -14.61
CA ASP A 100 6.63 -27.04 -15.72
C ASP A 100 7.93 -26.25 -15.90
N ASN A 101 7.98 -25.01 -15.39
CA ASN A 101 9.15 -24.15 -15.55
C ASN A 101 9.44 -23.32 -14.29
N PRO A 102 10.50 -23.65 -13.53
CA PRO A 102 10.94 -22.85 -12.38
C PRO A 102 11.30 -21.40 -12.74
N TRP A 103 11.63 -21.12 -14.00
CA TRP A 103 11.99 -19.77 -14.46
C TRP A 103 10.81 -18.82 -14.57
N THR A 104 9.56 -19.31 -14.56
CA THR A 104 8.37 -18.43 -14.52
C THR A 104 7.87 -18.24 -13.09
N ALA A 105 8.40 -18.98 -12.12
CA ALA A 105 7.94 -18.93 -10.74
C ALA A 105 8.31 -17.59 -10.06
N PRO A 106 7.41 -17.05 -9.20
CA PRO A 106 7.70 -15.86 -8.39
C PRO A 106 8.74 -16.17 -7.31
N LEU A 107 9.87 -15.46 -7.30
CA LEU A 107 10.99 -15.75 -6.38
C LEU A 107 10.77 -15.23 -4.95
N VAL A 108 10.00 -14.14 -4.80
CA VAL A 108 9.77 -13.46 -3.50
C VAL A 108 8.89 -14.29 -2.57
N SER A 109 8.15 -15.25 -3.11
CA SER A 109 7.16 -16.03 -2.38
C SER A 109 7.63 -17.45 -2.06
N GLN A 110 8.85 -17.81 -2.48
CA GLN A 110 9.40 -19.16 -2.29
C GLN A 110 10.34 -19.17 -1.09
N GLU A 111 9.89 -19.76 0.02
CA GLU A 111 10.74 -19.91 1.20
C GLU A 111 11.97 -20.77 0.87
N GLY A 112 13.14 -20.32 1.34
CA GLY A 112 14.40 -21.03 1.14
C GLY A 112 15.20 -20.68 -0.12
N VAL A 113 14.63 -19.94 -1.10
CA VAL A 113 15.42 -19.50 -2.26
C VAL A 113 16.34 -18.33 -1.88
N PRO A 114 17.55 -18.21 -2.48
CA PRO A 114 18.49 -17.13 -2.18
C PRO A 114 17.89 -15.72 -2.30
N PHE A 115 17.03 -15.49 -3.30
CA PHE A 115 16.36 -14.20 -3.48
C PHE A 115 15.38 -13.88 -2.33
N TRP A 116 14.59 -14.87 -1.88
CA TRP A 116 13.70 -14.73 -0.73
C TRP A 116 14.50 -14.45 0.55
N TRP A 117 15.65 -15.09 0.73
CA TRP A 117 16.51 -14.84 1.89
C TRP A 117 17.00 -13.39 1.92
N ILE A 118 17.50 -12.87 0.79
CA ILE A 118 17.93 -11.46 0.67
C ILE A 118 16.74 -10.54 0.94
N TYR A 119 15.59 -10.82 0.35
CA TYR A 119 14.40 -10.02 0.57
C TYR A 119 13.96 -10.01 2.04
N SER A 120 13.88 -11.18 2.68
CA SER A 120 13.33 -11.36 4.01
C SER A 120 14.28 -10.90 5.13
N TYR A 121 15.58 -11.12 4.98
CA TYR A 121 16.58 -10.84 6.03
C TYR A 121 17.44 -9.60 5.78
N VAL A 122 17.50 -9.09 4.53
CA VAL A 122 18.24 -7.87 4.22
C VAL A 122 17.27 -6.73 3.92
N TYR A 123 16.41 -6.89 2.91
CA TYR A 123 15.53 -5.81 2.48
C TYR A 123 14.43 -5.47 3.51
N LYS A 124 13.65 -6.45 3.99
CA LYS A 124 12.57 -6.19 4.95
C LYS A 124 13.09 -5.50 6.22
N PRO A 125 14.16 -5.95 6.89
CA PRO A 125 14.64 -5.28 8.11
C PRO A 125 15.20 -3.88 7.81
N LEU A 126 15.89 -3.67 6.69
CA LEU A 126 16.38 -2.33 6.32
C LEU A 126 15.24 -1.34 6.04
N THR A 127 14.18 -1.78 5.36
CA THR A 127 12.99 -0.93 5.19
C THR A 127 12.30 -0.67 6.52
N ALA A 128 12.19 -1.69 7.39
CA ALA A 128 11.63 -1.55 8.72
C ALA A 128 12.43 -0.57 9.60
N THR A 129 13.77 -0.55 9.52
CA THR A 129 14.58 0.43 10.27
C THR A 129 14.40 1.85 9.73
N MET A 130 14.28 2.03 8.41
CA MET A 130 13.91 3.32 7.83
C MET A 130 12.54 3.81 8.34
N PHE A 131 11.53 2.94 8.33
CA PHE A 131 10.20 3.27 8.86
C PHE A 131 10.21 3.50 10.37
N ALA A 132 10.97 2.71 11.14
CA ALA A 132 11.11 2.89 12.58
C ALA A 132 11.79 4.21 12.93
N MET A 133 12.84 4.60 12.21
CA MET A 133 13.48 5.91 12.38
C MET A 133 12.50 7.03 12.03
N LEU A 134 11.78 6.95 10.91
CA LEU A 134 10.76 7.92 10.54
C LEU A 134 9.67 8.04 11.61
N ALA A 135 9.14 6.91 12.08
CA ALA A 135 8.13 6.88 13.14
C ALA A 135 8.65 7.49 14.43
N PHE A 136 9.89 7.18 14.84
CA PHE A 136 10.53 7.77 16.01
C PHE A 136 10.69 9.29 15.89
N TYR A 137 11.17 9.79 14.74
CA TYR A 137 11.34 11.23 14.52
C TYR A 137 10.00 11.96 14.44
N ILE A 138 9.00 11.38 13.76
CA ILE A 138 7.65 11.92 13.71
C ILE A 138 7.06 11.96 15.12
N ALA A 139 7.13 10.86 15.87
CA ALA A 139 6.62 10.80 17.24
C ALA A 139 7.34 11.80 18.17
N SER A 140 8.65 11.95 18.08
CA SER A 140 9.43 12.91 18.87
C SER A 140 9.08 14.36 18.53
N ALA A 141 8.99 14.69 17.23
CA ALA A 141 8.58 16.01 16.77
C ALA A 141 7.12 16.32 17.14
N ALA A 142 6.24 15.34 16.96
CA ALA A 142 4.83 15.42 17.32
C ALA A 142 4.66 15.58 18.83
N PHE A 143 5.35 14.81 19.68
CA PHE A 143 5.29 14.96 21.13
C PHE A 143 5.78 16.34 21.60
N ARG A 144 6.84 16.86 20.96
CA ARG A 144 7.33 18.22 21.22
C ARG A 144 6.31 19.30 20.77
N ALA A 145 5.56 19.06 19.70
CA ALA A 145 4.55 19.99 19.19
C ALA A 145 3.19 19.85 19.91
N PHE A 146 2.82 18.64 20.30
CA PHE A 146 1.65 18.26 21.09
C PHE A 146 1.97 18.34 22.58
N ARG A 147 2.35 19.52 23.06
CA ARG A 147 2.13 19.82 24.47
C ARG A 147 0.62 19.92 24.63
N ALA A 148 -0.04 18.87 25.13
CA ALA A 148 -1.50 18.79 25.28
C ALA A 148 -2.03 20.05 25.99
N LYS A 149 -2.51 21.01 25.19
CA LYS A 149 -2.92 22.34 25.67
C LYS A 149 -4.24 22.80 25.02
N ASN A 150 -4.69 22.13 23.96
CA ASN A 150 -5.95 22.40 23.26
C ASN A 150 -6.75 21.11 23.04
N ILE A 151 -8.07 21.27 22.89
CA ILE A 151 -9.03 20.17 22.72
C ILE A 151 -8.73 19.36 21.45
N GLU A 152 -8.29 20.04 20.38
CA GLU A 152 -7.94 19.43 19.10
C GLU A 152 -6.77 18.44 19.21
N ALA A 153 -5.69 18.80 19.93
CA ALA A 153 -4.57 17.88 20.14
C ALA A 153 -4.96 16.67 20.99
N SER A 154 -5.83 16.86 21.98
CA SER A 154 -6.33 15.76 22.81
C SER A 154 -7.20 14.78 22.00
N LEU A 155 -8.05 15.30 21.09
CA LEU A 155 -8.82 14.47 20.17
C LEU A 155 -7.90 13.68 19.23
N LEU A 156 -6.90 14.35 18.64
CA LEU A 156 -5.93 13.68 17.76
C LEU A 156 -5.15 12.60 18.52
N LEU A 157 -4.64 12.92 19.71
CA LEU A 157 -3.93 11.96 20.56
C LEU A 157 -4.81 10.76 20.93
N GLY A 158 -6.07 11.01 21.29
CA GLY A 158 -7.04 9.95 21.58
C GLY A 158 -7.29 9.04 20.37
N THR A 159 -7.51 9.62 19.19
CA THR A 159 -7.67 8.83 17.95
C THR A 159 -6.43 8.02 17.60
N ALA A 160 -5.24 8.60 17.76
CA ALA A 160 -3.98 7.91 17.52
C ALA A 160 -3.78 6.74 18.49
N PHE A 161 -4.14 6.92 19.76
CA PHE A 161 -4.06 5.87 20.77
C PHE A 161 -4.99 4.70 20.44
N ILE A 162 -6.23 4.97 20.02
CA ILE A 162 -7.19 3.94 19.58
C ILE A 162 -6.64 3.16 18.38
N VAL A 163 -6.13 3.86 17.36
CA VAL A 163 -5.56 3.23 16.16
C VAL A 163 -4.35 2.36 16.50
N LEU A 164 -3.45 2.84 17.36
CA LEU A 164 -2.27 2.08 17.78
C LEU A 164 -2.64 0.82 18.57
N LEU A 165 -3.64 0.90 19.45
CA LEU A 165 -4.14 -0.27 20.18
C LEU A 165 -4.84 -1.29 19.28
N GLY A 166 -5.63 -0.85 18.30
CA GLY A 166 -6.30 -1.75 17.36
C GLY A 166 -5.37 -2.40 16.33
N GLN A 167 -4.18 -1.84 16.09
CA GLN A 167 -3.16 -2.47 15.22
C GLN A 167 -2.30 -3.52 15.92
N ILE A 168 -2.34 -3.61 17.25
CA ILE A 168 -1.66 -4.66 18.01
C ILE A 168 -2.68 -5.66 18.57
N TYR A 169 -2.21 -6.85 18.96
CA TYR A 169 -3.06 -7.92 19.52
C TYR A 169 -3.83 -7.49 20.80
N ALA A 170 -3.44 -6.38 21.44
CA ALA A 170 -4.15 -5.84 22.59
C ALA A 170 -5.58 -5.39 22.25
N GLY A 171 -5.86 -4.95 21.01
CA GLY A 171 -7.21 -4.58 20.59
C GLY A 171 -8.21 -5.73 20.73
N GLU A 172 -7.84 -6.88 20.15
CA GLU A 172 -8.65 -8.09 20.14
C GLU A 172 -8.86 -8.62 21.56
N TRP A 173 -7.81 -8.58 22.38
CA TRP A 173 -7.91 -8.99 23.78
C TRP A 173 -8.83 -8.08 24.62
N LEU A 174 -8.71 -6.75 24.45
CA LEU A 174 -9.50 -5.78 25.22
C LEU A 174 -10.98 -5.77 24.80
N THR A 175 -11.27 -6.00 23.52
CA THR A 175 -12.63 -5.93 22.98
C THR A 175 -13.22 -7.27 22.56
N GLY A 176 -12.56 -8.37 22.88
CA GLY A 176 -13.02 -9.72 22.54
C GLY A 176 -14.31 -10.15 23.22
N PHE A 177 -14.76 -9.42 24.26
CA PHE A 177 -16.08 -9.62 24.86
C PHE A 177 -17.23 -9.08 23.97
N LEU A 178 -16.93 -8.22 23.00
CA LEU A 178 -17.92 -7.68 22.08
C LEU A 178 -18.21 -8.68 20.95
N PRO A 179 -19.47 -8.80 20.51
CA PRO A 179 -19.87 -9.70 19.43
C PRO A 179 -19.08 -9.44 18.14
N ASP A 180 -18.64 -10.54 17.54
CA ASP A 180 -18.14 -10.62 16.17
C ASP A 180 -18.83 -11.75 15.41
N LEU A 181 -18.48 -11.84 14.13
CA LEU A 181 -18.97 -12.90 13.29
C LEU A 181 -18.56 -14.28 13.83
N THR A 182 -17.37 -14.42 14.40
CA THR A 182 -16.86 -15.71 14.90
C THR A 182 -17.67 -16.22 16.10
N SER A 183 -17.95 -15.36 17.08
CA SER A 183 -18.80 -15.64 18.25
C SER A 183 -20.25 -15.86 17.87
N TYR A 184 -20.76 -15.15 16.86
CA TYR A 184 -22.08 -15.41 16.30
C TYR A 184 -22.14 -16.77 15.60
N VAL A 185 -21.17 -17.10 14.75
CA VAL A 185 -21.06 -18.43 14.09
C VAL A 185 -20.98 -19.55 15.13
N ALA A 186 -20.22 -19.35 16.22
CA ALA A 186 -20.08 -20.33 17.30
C ALA A 186 -21.40 -20.61 18.05
N SER A 187 -22.40 -19.73 17.94
CA SER A 187 -23.74 -19.97 18.49
C SER A 187 -24.58 -20.98 17.69
N PHE A 188 -24.15 -21.32 16.46
CA PHE A 188 -24.82 -22.30 15.60
C PHE A 188 -24.25 -23.72 15.77
N PRO A 189 -25.06 -24.76 15.47
CA PRO A 189 -24.57 -26.14 15.41
C PRO A 189 -23.40 -26.31 14.42
N GLU A 190 -22.42 -27.15 14.75
CA GLU A 190 -21.18 -27.34 13.97
C GLU A 190 -21.42 -27.63 12.49
N ALA A 191 -22.47 -28.38 12.15
CA ALA A 191 -22.84 -28.70 10.77
C ALA A 191 -23.19 -27.47 9.91
N SER A 192 -23.67 -26.39 10.54
CA SER A 192 -24.10 -25.15 9.86
C SER A 192 -23.07 -24.02 9.96
N GLN A 193 -22.01 -24.17 10.75
CA GLN A 193 -21.03 -23.11 11.01
C GLN A 193 -20.31 -22.65 9.74
N SER A 194 -19.92 -23.59 8.87
CA SER A 194 -19.26 -23.28 7.60
C SER A 194 -20.16 -22.45 6.67
N PHE A 195 -21.45 -22.77 6.63
CA PHE A 195 -22.44 -22.00 5.89
C PHE A 195 -22.62 -20.60 6.48
N VAL A 196 -22.88 -20.50 7.79
CA VAL A 196 -23.09 -19.20 8.46
C VAL A 196 -21.87 -18.30 8.35
N GLN A 197 -20.65 -18.85 8.42
CA GLN A 197 -19.42 -18.09 8.25
C GLN A 197 -19.29 -17.56 6.81
N ALA A 198 -19.52 -18.41 5.81
CA ALA A 198 -19.45 -18.02 4.41
C ALA A 198 -20.50 -16.95 4.05
N ILE A 199 -21.73 -17.09 4.56
CA ILE A 199 -22.79 -16.08 4.39
C ILE A 199 -22.43 -14.81 5.16
N GLY A 200 -21.97 -14.91 6.40
CA GLY A 200 -21.67 -13.75 7.22
C GLY A 200 -20.54 -12.88 6.66
N ILE A 201 -19.51 -13.49 6.06
CA ILE A 201 -18.46 -12.76 5.33
C ILE A 201 -19.06 -12.01 4.13
N GLN A 202 -19.98 -12.64 3.38
CA GLN A 202 -20.64 -12.00 2.24
C GLN A 202 -21.54 -10.82 2.67
N VAL A 203 -22.23 -10.95 3.80
CA VAL A 203 -23.02 -9.86 4.41
C VAL A 203 -22.11 -8.70 4.82
N GLN A 204 -20.98 -8.96 5.48
CA GLN A 204 -20.03 -7.92 5.87
C GLN A 204 -19.44 -7.18 4.66
N ASN A 205 -19.27 -7.87 3.54
CA ASN A 205 -18.83 -7.27 2.28
C ASN A 205 -19.93 -6.50 1.53
N GLY A 206 -21.14 -6.40 2.09
CA GLY A 206 -22.27 -5.69 1.48
C GLY A 206 -22.93 -6.42 0.31
N THR A 207 -22.75 -7.74 0.21
CA THR A 207 -23.38 -8.56 -0.84
C THR A 207 -24.88 -8.68 -0.54
N PRO A 208 -25.78 -8.30 -1.47
CA PRO A 208 -27.21 -8.50 -1.28
C PRO A 208 -27.55 -9.98 -1.11
N VAL A 209 -28.57 -10.29 -0.29
CA VAL A 209 -29.00 -11.68 0.00
C VAL A 209 -29.24 -12.50 -1.27
N ALA A 210 -29.87 -11.89 -2.29
CA ALA A 210 -30.15 -12.55 -3.57
C ALA A 210 -28.89 -12.93 -4.38
N ALA A 211 -27.75 -12.30 -4.10
CA ALA A 211 -26.48 -12.52 -4.79
C ALA A 211 -25.51 -13.41 -3.97
N MET A 212 -25.91 -13.90 -2.80
CA MET A 212 -25.06 -14.76 -1.97
C MET A 212 -24.86 -16.12 -2.63
N VAL A 213 -23.62 -16.62 -2.53
CA VAL A 213 -23.19 -17.89 -3.12
C VAL A 213 -22.57 -18.76 -2.03
N TRP A 214 -22.91 -20.05 -2.04
CA TRP A 214 -22.27 -21.05 -1.19
C TRP A 214 -22.01 -22.32 -2.00
N GLU A 215 -20.77 -22.81 -1.99
CA GLU A 215 -20.33 -23.98 -2.78
C GLU A 215 -20.72 -23.95 -4.27
N GLY A 216 -20.77 -22.75 -4.86
CA GLY A 216 -21.16 -22.55 -6.27
C GLY A 216 -22.67 -22.55 -6.53
N ALA A 217 -23.51 -22.76 -5.51
CA ALA A 217 -24.96 -22.57 -5.59
C ALA A 217 -25.34 -21.12 -5.24
N THR A 218 -26.18 -20.51 -6.09
CA THR A 218 -26.78 -19.20 -5.83
C THR A 218 -27.85 -19.28 -4.75
N PHE A 219 -28.21 -18.16 -4.12
CA PHE A 219 -29.26 -18.09 -3.09
C PHE A 219 -30.57 -18.81 -3.52
N ALA A 220 -30.97 -18.69 -4.79
CA ALA A 220 -32.16 -19.34 -5.33
C ALA A 220 -32.05 -20.88 -5.43
N GLN A 221 -30.84 -21.42 -5.47
CA GLN A 221 -30.54 -22.85 -5.57
C GLN A 221 -30.27 -23.52 -4.21
N MET A 222 -30.20 -22.73 -3.13
CA MET A 222 -30.03 -23.24 -1.77
C MET A 222 -31.31 -23.91 -1.24
N THR A 223 -31.19 -24.79 -0.25
CA THR A 223 -32.36 -25.39 0.40
C THR A 223 -33.18 -24.33 1.14
N ALA A 224 -34.47 -24.58 1.37
CA ALA A 224 -35.34 -23.63 2.09
C ALA A 224 -34.81 -23.29 3.50
N GLU A 225 -34.18 -24.26 4.17
CA GLU A 225 -33.52 -24.06 5.47
C GLU A 225 -32.29 -23.16 5.36
N GLN A 226 -31.45 -23.35 4.34
CA GLN A 226 -30.29 -22.50 4.08
C GLN A 226 -30.69 -21.08 3.70
N GLN A 227 -31.76 -20.90 2.91
CA GLN A 227 -32.30 -19.58 2.56
C GLN A 227 -32.83 -18.83 3.77
N ALA A 228 -33.58 -19.51 4.64
CA ALA A 228 -34.09 -18.94 5.90
C ALA A 228 -32.93 -18.51 6.81
N MET A 229 -31.94 -19.39 6.99
CA MET A 229 -30.76 -19.12 7.80
C MET A 229 -29.92 -17.97 7.22
N ALA A 230 -29.70 -17.91 5.91
CA ALA A 230 -28.98 -16.79 5.29
C ALA A 230 -29.70 -15.44 5.47
N THR A 231 -31.04 -15.46 5.44
CA THR A 231 -31.85 -14.27 5.72
C THR A 231 -31.76 -13.86 7.20
N GLU A 232 -31.78 -14.82 8.11
CA GLU A 232 -31.59 -14.59 9.55
C GLU A 232 -30.22 -13.98 9.85
N VAL A 233 -29.15 -14.59 9.33
CA VAL A 233 -27.78 -14.11 9.46
C VAL A 233 -27.65 -12.70 8.90
N ASN A 234 -28.24 -12.43 7.73
CA ASN A 234 -28.26 -11.08 7.16
C ASN A 234 -28.96 -10.09 8.10
N ASN A 235 -30.15 -10.41 8.62
CA ASN A 235 -30.90 -9.51 9.49
C ASN A 235 -30.20 -9.26 10.83
N HIS A 236 -29.54 -10.27 11.39
CA HIS A 236 -28.76 -10.13 12.61
C HIS A 236 -27.54 -9.23 12.38
N LEU A 237 -26.73 -9.53 11.36
CA LEU A 237 -25.48 -8.82 11.07
C LEU A 237 -25.72 -7.40 10.55
N THR A 238 -26.80 -7.14 9.81
CA THR A 238 -27.16 -5.78 9.35
C THR A 238 -27.97 -4.99 10.38
N GLY A 239 -28.37 -5.63 11.48
CA GLY A 239 -29.10 -4.98 12.55
C GLY A 239 -28.30 -3.85 13.18
N TRP A 240 -28.97 -2.71 13.44
CA TRP A 240 -28.33 -1.51 13.99
C TRP A 240 -27.59 -1.78 15.31
N TRP A 241 -28.11 -2.68 16.15
CA TRP A 241 -27.50 -3.03 17.43
C TRP A 241 -26.20 -3.81 17.24
N TYR A 242 -26.22 -4.85 16.41
CA TYR A 242 -25.01 -5.61 16.09
C TYR A 242 -23.95 -4.71 15.45
N GLN A 243 -24.35 -3.89 14.47
CA GLN A 243 -23.45 -2.94 13.80
C GLN A 243 -22.84 -1.93 14.77
N LEU A 244 -23.63 -1.40 15.71
CA LEU A 244 -23.14 -0.49 16.74
C LEU A 244 -22.11 -1.18 17.64
N VAL A 245 -22.47 -2.34 18.22
CA VAL A 245 -21.64 -3.01 19.21
C VAL A 245 -20.38 -3.62 18.58
N ASN A 246 -20.52 -4.25 17.40
CA ASN A 246 -19.38 -4.73 16.62
C ASN A 246 -18.48 -3.56 16.19
N GLY A 247 -19.08 -2.42 15.81
CA GLY A 247 -18.35 -1.19 15.47
C GLY A 247 -17.51 -0.60 16.60
N LEU A 248 -17.85 -0.86 17.87
CA LEU A 248 -17.09 -0.41 19.04
C LEU A 248 -15.82 -1.24 19.32
N ARG A 249 -15.63 -2.36 18.63
CA ARG A 249 -14.38 -3.13 18.72
C ARG A 249 -13.20 -2.29 18.24
N LEU A 250 -12.07 -2.39 18.93
CA LEU A 250 -10.92 -1.54 18.65
C LEU A 250 -10.38 -1.77 17.23
N GLU A 251 -10.43 -3.01 16.74
CA GLU A 251 -10.09 -3.35 15.35
C GLU A 251 -10.98 -2.60 14.36
N ASN A 252 -12.30 -2.59 14.58
CA ASN A 252 -13.29 -1.99 13.68
C ASN A 252 -13.29 -0.45 13.76
N LEU A 253 -13.13 0.12 14.95
CA LEU A 253 -12.91 1.56 15.11
C LEU A 253 -11.64 2.01 14.39
N THR A 254 -10.58 1.22 14.49
CA THR A 254 -9.34 1.49 13.77
C THR A 254 -9.58 1.48 12.27
N GLN A 255 -10.22 0.44 11.72
CA GLN A 255 -10.56 0.40 10.30
C GLN A 255 -11.40 1.59 9.87
N THR A 256 -12.40 1.98 10.66
CA THR A 256 -13.23 3.17 10.38
C THR A 256 -12.39 4.44 10.28
N ILE A 257 -11.44 4.64 11.20
CA ILE A 257 -10.50 5.78 11.17
C ILE A 257 -9.56 5.69 9.96
N LEU A 258 -9.08 4.49 9.61
CA LEU A 258 -8.19 4.31 8.45
C LEU A 258 -8.92 4.57 7.12
N ASP A 259 -10.14 4.06 6.99
CA ASP A 259 -10.90 4.06 5.74
C ASP A 259 -11.64 5.37 5.45
N VAL A 260 -12.00 6.13 6.48
CA VAL A 260 -12.72 7.40 6.31
C VAL A 260 -11.76 8.60 6.40
N PRO A 261 -11.32 9.07 7.60
CA PRO A 261 -10.51 10.27 7.68
C PRO A 261 -9.10 10.10 7.12
N GLN A 262 -8.42 8.97 7.33
CA GLN A 262 -7.08 8.78 6.78
C GLN A 262 -7.10 8.62 5.26
N LYS A 263 -8.05 7.88 4.69
CA LYS A 263 -8.22 7.78 3.24
C LYS A 263 -8.54 9.14 2.61
N ALA A 264 -9.40 9.94 3.24
CA ALA A 264 -9.66 11.32 2.82
C ALA A 264 -8.40 12.19 2.90
N GLY A 265 -7.62 12.09 3.98
CA GLY A 265 -6.36 12.79 4.16
C GLY A 265 -5.31 12.41 3.11
N ASN A 266 -5.15 11.11 2.82
CA ASN A 266 -4.24 10.64 1.78
C ASN A 266 -4.62 11.18 0.40
N ARG A 267 -5.93 11.20 0.07
CA ARG A 267 -6.44 11.84 -1.16
C ARG A 267 -6.11 13.33 -1.20
N ALA A 268 -6.32 14.06 -0.11
CA ALA A 268 -5.99 15.48 -0.03
C ALA A 268 -4.50 15.76 -0.19
N ILE A 269 -3.62 14.95 0.44
CA ILE A 269 -2.17 15.04 0.29
C ILE A 269 -1.77 14.78 -1.16
N MET A 270 -2.29 13.73 -1.80
CA MET A 270 -2.00 13.45 -3.20
C MET A 270 -2.43 14.60 -4.13
N ILE A 271 -3.61 15.18 -3.90
CA ILE A 271 -4.07 16.37 -4.64
C ILE A 271 -3.13 17.55 -4.40
N GLY A 272 -2.71 17.77 -3.16
CA GLY A 272 -1.77 18.84 -2.80
C GLY A 272 -0.40 18.68 -3.46
N ILE A 273 0.16 17.47 -3.45
CA ILE A 273 1.42 17.14 -4.14
C ILE A 273 1.27 17.38 -5.64
N ALA A 274 0.18 16.88 -6.23
CA ALA A 274 -0.08 17.05 -7.64
C ALA A 274 -0.20 18.53 -8.06
N LEU A 275 -0.95 19.33 -7.29
CA LEU A 275 -1.03 20.78 -7.48
C LEU A 275 0.32 21.47 -7.29
N GLY A 276 1.13 21.01 -6.33
CA GLY A 276 2.50 21.49 -6.12
C GLY A 276 3.41 21.23 -7.33
N ILE A 277 3.35 20.03 -7.89
CA ILE A 277 4.09 19.67 -9.12
C ILE A 277 3.63 20.53 -10.29
N VAL A 278 2.31 20.73 -10.46
CA VAL A 278 1.76 21.60 -11.52
C VAL A 278 2.21 23.05 -11.33
N SER A 279 2.16 23.56 -10.11
CA SER A 279 2.61 24.92 -9.78
C SER A 279 4.09 25.13 -10.08
N THR A 280 4.95 24.22 -9.63
CA THR A 280 6.40 24.27 -9.94
C THR A 280 6.64 24.15 -11.43
N SER A 281 5.93 23.26 -12.13
CA SER A 281 6.04 23.13 -13.59
C SER A 281 5.65 24.42 -14.31
N LEU A 282 4.54 25.06 -13.89
CA LEU A 282 4.06 26.30 -14.46
C LEU A 282 5.02 27.48 -14.21
N LYS A 283 5.62 27.57 -13.02
CA LYS A 283 6.65 28.57 -12.71
C LYS A 283 7.87 28.45 -13.62
N VAL A 284 8.29 27.22 -13.92
CA VAL A 284 9.39 26.97 -14.85
C VAL A 284 8.97 27.30 -16.30
N LEU A 285 7.74 26.97 -16.70
CA LEU A 285 7.22 27.27 -18.04
C LEU A 285 7.13 28.77 -18.33
N LEU A 286 6.63 29.53 -17.36
CA LEU A 286 6.48 30.99 -17.45
C LEU A 286 7.80 31.74 -17.25
N GLY A 287 8.90 31.03 -16.95
CA GLY A 287 10.21 31.63 -16.73
C GLY A 287 10.29 32.50 -15.46
N ILE A 288 9.33 32.34 -14.53
CA ILE A 288 9.25 33.10 -13.28
C ILE A 288 10.35 32.62 -12.31
N ASP A 289 10.64 31.31 -12.32
CA ASP A 289 11.81 30.77 -11.62
C ASP A 289 13.06 30.99 -12.48
N ARG A 290 13.84 32.00 -12.09
CA ARG A 290 15.16 32.28 -12.67
C ARG A 290 16.03 31.04 -12.45
N SER A 291 16.58 30.50 -13.52
CA SER A 291 17.57 29.43 -13.43
C SER A 291 18.78 29.95 -12.66
N TYR A 292 18.92 29.58 -11.39
CA TYR A 292 20.15 29.83 -10.62
C TYR A 292 21.35 29.05 -11.15
N LEU A 293 21.13 28.15 -12.13
CA LEU A 293 22.17 27.40 -12.84
C LEU A 293 22.46 28.07 -14.19
N GLY A 294 23.04 29.26 -14.13
CA GLY A 294 23.41 30.01 -15.34
C GLY A 294 24.21 31.29 -15.08
N SER A 295 24.88 31.42 -13.94
CA SER A 295 25.97 32.39 -13.78
C SER A 295 27.25 31.63 -13.52
N GLU A 296 28.01 31.38 -14.59
CA GLU A 296 29.47 31.40 -14.71
C GLU A 296 29.81 30.66 -16.01
N ASP A 297 30.28 31.46 -16.98
CA ASP A 297 30.90 31.15 -18.28
C ASP A 297 30.19 30.24 -19.31
#